data_AF-A0AAU5ZMD8-F1
#
_entry.id   AF-A0AAU5ZMD8-F1
#
_cell.length_a   1.000
_cell.length_b   1.000
_cell.length_c   1.000
_cell.angle_alpha   90.00
_cell.angle_beta   90.00
_cell.angle_gamma   90.00
#
_symmetry.space_group_name_H-M   'P 1'
#
loop_
_entity.id
_entity.type
_entity.pdbx_description
1 polymer ?
#
loop_
_entity_poly.entity_id
_entity_poly.type
_entity_poly.pdbx_seq_one_letter_code
_entity_poly.pdbx_strand_id
1 'polypeptide(L)' 'MLETPTSSTELAVRLNVTTTAANQHLRALRAAGLLISARHGRSVLYRRSDLGDRLVRGM' A
#
# COMPACT_ATOMS: atom_id res chain seq x y z
N MET A 1 9.80 -2.14 2.81
CA MET A 1 8.70 -1.18 2.50
C MET A 1 7.82 -1.75 1.37
N LEU A 2 6.85 -1.06 0.78
CA LEU A 2 5.96 -1.53 -0.32
C LEU A 2 6.67 -1.76 -1.69
N GLU A 3 7.91 -2.22 -1.63
CA GLU A 3 8.81 -2.60 -2.73
C GLU A 3 8.44 -3.99 -3.24
N THR A 4 7.99 -4.89 -2.35
CA THR A 4 7.31 -6.13 -2.72
C THR A 4 5.78 -5.90 -2.65
N PRO A 5 5.01 -6.26 -3.69
CA PRO A 5 3.55 -6.14 -3.66
C PRO A 5 2.96 -6.87 -2.46
N THR A 6 2.28 -6.14 -1.56
CA THR A 6 1.80 -6.67 -0.27
C THR A 6 0.29 -6.46 -0.13
N SER A 7 -0.42 -7.43 0.45
CA SER A 7 -1.86 -7.32 0.67
C SER A 7 -2.21 -6.43 1.87
N SER A 8 -3.42 -5.88 1.90
CA SER A 8 -3.90 -5.08 3.05
C SER A 8 -3.93 -5.86 4.36
N THR A 9 -4.23 -7.15 4.30
CA THR A 9 -4.26 -8.04 5.47
C THR A 9 -2.86 -8.26 6.03
N GLU A 10 -1.88 -8.49 5.15
CA GLU A 10 -0.49 -8.67 5.56
C GLU A 10 0.13 -7.37 6.11
N LEU A 11 -0.23 -6.22 5.54
CA LEU A 11 0.15 -4.92 6.10
C LEU A 11 -0.48 -4.68 7.48
N ALA A 12 -1.73 -5.05 7.67
CA ALA A 12 -2.42 -4.90 8.95
C ALA A 12 -1.72 -5.69 10.07
N VAL A 13 -1.33 -6.94 9.78
CA VAL A 13 -0.54 -7.76 10.70
C VAL A 13 0.83 -7.15 10.99
N ARG A 14 1.57 -6.74 9.95
CA ARG A 14 2.93 -6.18 10.11
C ARG A 14 2.95 -4.86 10.89
N LEU A 15 1.93 -4.03 10.72
CA LEU A 15 1.81 -2.72 11.38
C LEU A 15 1.02 -2.79 12.70
N ASN A 16 0.56 -3.98 13.10
CA ASN A 16 -0.29 -4.19 14.27
C ASN A 16 -1.53 -3.27 14.30
N VAL A 17 -2.20 -3.13 13.15
CA VAL A 17 -3.45 -2.35 12.99
C VAL A 17 -4.56 -3.23 12.44
N THR A 18 -5.81 -2.74 12.47
CA THR A 18 -6.92 -3.45 11.83
C THR A 18 -6.82 -3.40 10.31
N THR A 19 -7.32 -4.42 9.62
CA THR A 19 -7.43 -4.42 8.15
C THR A 19 -8.24 -3.24 7.62
N THR A 20 -9.23 -2.79 8.38
CA THR A 20 -10.03 -1.59 8.05
C THR A 20 -9.17 -0.32 8.11
N ALA A 21 -8.38 -0.12 9.17
CA ALA A 21 -7.47 1.01 9.27
C ALA A 21 -6.41 0.98 8.15
N ALA A 22 -5.80 -0.18 7.90
CA ALA A 22 -4.87 -0.36 6.79
C ALA A 22 -5.51 0.01 5.44
N ASN A 23 -6.72 -0.46 5.16
CA ASN A 23 -7.44 -0.13 3.93
C ASN A 23 -7.76 1.36 3.81
N GLN A 24 -8.08 2.04 4.91
CA GLN A 24 -8.29 3.49 4.89
C GLN A 24 -7.02 4.23 4.48
N HIS A 25 -5.87 3.90 5.08
CA HIS A 25 -4.59 4.51 4.71
C HIS A 25 -4.19 4.19 3.26
N LEU A 26 -4.35 2.94 2.82
CA LEU A 26 -4.05 2.53 1.45
C LEU A 26 -4.91 3.26 0.41
N ARG A 27 -6.19 3.50 0.71
CA ARG A 27 -7.09 4.30 -0.14
C ARG A 27 -6.63 5.75 -0.23
N ALA A 28 -6.27 6.37 0.89
CA ALA A 28 -5.77 7.75 0.90
C ALA A 28 -4.47 7.89 0.09
N LEU A 29 -3.51 6.98 0.29
CA LEU A 29 -2.24 6.98 -0.46
C LEU A 29 -2.45 6.70 -1.96
N ARG A 30 -3.38 5.81 -2.32
CA ARG A 30 -3.74 5.55 -3.73
C ARG A 30 -4.44 6.75 -4.36
N ALA A 31 -5.33 7.42 -3.63
CA ALA A 31 -5.99 8.64 -4.10
C ALA A 31 -4.99 9.78 -4.34
N ALA A 32 -3.92 9.86 -3.54
CA ALA A 32 -2.81 10.77 -3.73
C ALA A 32 -1.82 10.34 -4.84
N GLY A 33 -2.07 9.21 -5.53
CA GLY A 33 -1.19 8.70 -6.58
C GLY A 33 0.13 8.08 -6.08
N LEU A 34 0.28 7.85 -4.77
CA LEU A 34 1.50 7.32 -4.15
C LEU A 34 1.60 5.80 -4.22
N LEU A 35 0.47 5.12 -4.43
CA LEU A 35 0.39 3.66 -4.55
C LEU A 35 -0.33 3.24 -5.83
N ILE A 36 0.10 2.12 -6.39
CA ILE A 36 -0.64 1.37 -7.39
C ILE A 36 -1.10 0.03 -6.80
N SER A 37 -2.21 -0.48 -7.33
CA SER A 37 -2.87 -1.70 -6.85
C SER A 37 -3.03 -2.70 -7.99
N ALA A 38 -2.71 -3.96 -7.76
CA ALA A 38 -2.95 -5.05 -8.69
C ALA A 38 -3.75 -6.16 -8.00
N ARG A 39 -4.72 -6.75 -8.70
CA ARG A 39 -5.48 -7.89 -8.18
C ARG A 39 -4.69 -9.16 -8.45
N HIS A 40 -4.42 -9.93 -7.39
CA HIS A 40 -3.77 -11.23 -7.45
C HIS A 40 -4.67 -12.28 -6.80
N GLY A 41 -5.39 -13.02 -7.64
CA GLY A 41 -6.41 -13.98 -7.19
C GLY A 41 -7.50 -13.31 -6.34
N ARG A 42 -7.56 -13.69 -5.06
CA ARG A 42 -8.56 -13.19 -4.09
C ARG A 42 -8.11 -11.93 -3.34
N SER A 43 -6.87 -11.49 -3.54
CA SER A 43 -6.26 -10.39 -2.79
C SER A 43 -5.91 -9.23 -3.71
N VAL A 44 -5.94 -8.01 -3.17
CA VAL A 44 -5.37 -6.83 -3.82
C VAL A 44 -4.00 -6.58 -3.22
N LEU A 45 -2.99 -6.55 -4.07
CA LEU A 45 -1.62 -6.21 -3.69
C LEU A 45 -1.37 -4.75 -3.98
N TYR A 46 -0.73 -4.07 -3.05
CA TYR A 46 -0.31 -2.69 -3.18
C TYR A 46 1.21 -2.62 -3.32
N ARG A 47 1.68 -1.70 -4.15
CA ARG A 47 3.09 -1.32 -4.27
C ARG A 47 3.21 0.20 -4.43
N ARG A 48 4.39 0.75 -4.13
CA ARG A 48 4.68 2.17 -4.39
C ARG A 48 4.63 2.46 -5.90
N SER A 49 4.09 3.63 -6.23
CA SER A 49 4.24 4.25 -7.55
C SER A 49 5.59 4.96 -7.64
N ASP A 50 5.99 5.38 -8.85
CA ASP A 50 7.20 6.17 -9.03
C ASP A 50 7.17 7.48 -8.23
N LEU A 51 5.98 8.09 -8.06
CA LEU A 51 5.79 9.26 -7.21
C LEU A 51 6.00 8.92 -5.73
N GLY A 52 5.43 7.79 -5.27
CA GLY A 52 5.62 7.31 -3.91
C GLY A 52 7.09 6.96 -3.61
N ASP A 53 7.81 6.40 -4.58
CA ASP A 53 9.24 6.11 -4.45
C ASP A 53 10.07 7.39 -4.35
N ARG A 54 9.75 8.45 -5.13
CA ARG A 54 10.41 9.75 -4.98
C ARG A 54 10.17 10.38 -3.61
N LEU A 55 8.92 10.35 -3.13
CA LEU A 55 8.55 10.91 -1.83
C LEU A 55 9.30 10.23 -0.67
N VAL A 56 9.39 8.89 -0.68
CA VAL A 56 10.13 8.15 0.35
C VAL A 56 11.64 8.41 0.28
N ARG A 57 12.16 8.70 -0.92
CA ARG A 57 13.56 9.09 -1.11
C ARG A 57 13.85 10.54 -0.71
N GLY A 58 12.85 11.30 -0.25
CA GLY A 58 13.00 12.65 0.27
C GLY A 58 13.26 13.71 -0.81
N MET A 59 12.77 13.49 -2.03
CA MET A 59 12.92 14.42 -3.15
C MET A 59 11.66 15.23 -3.41
#